data_AF-A0A849Z2H8-F1
#
_entry.id   AF-A0A849Z2H8-F1
#
_cell.length_a   1.000
_cell.length_b   1.000
_cell.length_c   1.000
_cell.angle_alpha   90.00
_cell.angle_beta   90.00
_cell.angle_gamma   90.00
#
_symmetry.space_group_name_H-M   'P 1'
#
loop_
_entity.id
_entity.type
_entity.pdbx_description
1 polymer ?
#
loop_
_entity_poly.entity_id
_entity_poly.type
_entity_poly.pdbx_seq_one_letter_code
_entity_poly.pdbx_strand_id
1 'polypeptide(L)'
;MATGYPIGTEHARAIVEGDAERDLECPREDMLVKELWGGLWEARGCGRKMRYTANCDSIRCEVHREDEAAVPFKDRPEPQEMPR
;
A
#
# COMPACT_ATOMS: atom_id res chain seq x y z
N MET A 1 -4.00 23.51 -6.38
CA MET A 1 -4.20 22.07 -6.62
C MET A 1 -2.84 21.40 -6.56
N ALA A 2 -2.41 20.97 -5.38
CA ALA A 2 -1.18 20.20 -5.26
C ALA A 2 -1.55 18.75 -5.57
N THR A 3 -1.20 18.27 -6.77
CA THR A 3 -1.07 16.83 -6.99
C THR A 3 0.10 16.39 -6.14
N GLY A 4 -0.19 16.09 -4.87
CA GLY A 4 0.77 15.67 -3.86
C GLY A 4 1.32 14.29 -4.22
N TYR A 5 2.27 14.25 -5.14
CA TYR A 5 3.18 13.12 -5.22
C TYR A 5 3.96 13.11 -3.90
N PRO A 6 3.87 12.05 -3.08
CA PRO A 6 4.60 12.02 -1.82
C PRO A 6 6.09 11.93 -2.13
N ILE A 7 6.77 13.09 -2.11
CA ILE A 7 8.23 13.16 -2.07
C ILE A 7 8.60 12.70 -0.66
N GLY A 8 9.00 11.43 -0.50
CA GLY A 8 9.38 10.87 0.79
C GLY A 8 8.57 9.65 1.25
N THR A 9 8.19 8.73 0.35
CA THR A 9 7.64 7.42 0.74
C THR A 9 8.67 6.50 1.42
N GLU A 10 9.89 6.97 1.67
CA GLU A 10 10.93 6.22 2.40
C GLU A 10 10.44 5.66 3.74
N HIS A 11 9.55 6.39 4.42
CA HIS A 11 8.92 5.94 5.67
C HIS A 11 7.91 4.79 5.46
N ALA A 12 7.32 4.68 4.27
CA ALA A 12 6.41 3.60 3.91
C ALA A 12 7.16 2.28 3.67
N ARG A 13 8.46 2.31 3.39
CA ARG A 13 9.25 1.12 3.09
C ARG A 13 9.13 0.04 4.16
N ALA A 14 9.28 0.41 5.44
CA ALA A 14 9.20 -0.55 6.54
C ALA A 14 7.81 -1.16 6.70
N ILE A 15 6.76 -0.40 6.34
CA ILE A 15 5.37 -0.86 6.33
C ILE A 15 5.18 -1.85 5.19
N VAL A 16 5.56 -1.47 3.96
CA VAL A 16 5.50 -2.33 2.77
C VAL A 16 6.26 -3.64 3.00
N GLU A 17 7.43 -3.60 3.60
CA GLU A 17 8.20 -4.81 3.92
C GLU A 17 7.47 -5.72 4.92
N GLY A 18 6.80 -5.15 5.94
CA GLY A 18 6.03 -5.93 6.90
C GLY A 18 4.77 -6.58 6.30
N ASP A 19 4.03 -5.83 5.48
CA ASP A 19 2.88 -6.36 4.75
C ASP A 19 3.32 -7.42 3.73
N ALA A 20 4.37 -7.14 2.95
CA ALA A 20 4.91 -8.07 1.96
C ALA A 20 5.40 -9.40 2.56
N GLU A 21 6.06 -9.38 3.72
CA GLU A 21 6.49 -10.61 4.41
C GLU A 21 5.28 -11.52 4.71
N ARG A 22 4.18 -10.93 5.16
CA ARG A 22 2.94 -11.64 5.51
C ARG A 22 2.17 -12.11 4.29
N ASP A 23 2.04 -11.26 3.28
CA ASP A 23 1.24 -11.58 2.08
C ASP A 23 1.96 -12.54 1.12
N LEU A 24 3.28 -12.37 0.95
CA LEU A 24 4.08 -13.27 0.12
C LEU A 24 4.39 -14.60 0.83
N GLU A 25 4.13 -14.67 2.14
CA GLU A 25 4.49 -15.78 3.03
C GLU A 25 5.99 -16.11 2.87
N CYS A 26 6.82 -15.06 2.83
CA CYS A 26 8.22 -15.12 2.43
C CYS A 26 9.05 -14.29 3.42
N PRO A 27 10.18 -14.79 3.94
CA PRO A 27 10.97 -14.05 4.91
C PRO A 27 11.59 -12.81 4.26
N ARG A 28 11.73 -11.73 5.04
CA ARG A 28 12.27 -10.43 4.59
C ARG A 28 13.60 -10.50 3.84
N GLU A 29 14.43 -11.49 4.14
CA GLU A 29 15.73 -11.71 3.50
C GLU A 29 15.64 -12.28 2.06
N ASP A 30 14.58 -13.03 1.74
CA ASP A 30 14.34 -13.64 0.43
C ASP A 30 13.36 -12.83 -0.45
N MET A 31 12.95 -11.66 0.03
CA MET A 31 12.05 -10.76 -0.69
C MET A 31 12.75 -9.45 -1.04
N LEU A 32 12.44 -8.97 -2.23
CA LEU A 32 12.97 -7.74 -2.80
C LEU A 32 11.84 -6.72 -2.90
N VAL A 33 11.95 -5.64 -2.13
CA VAL A 33 11.01 -4.52 -2.16
C VAL A 33 11.66 -3.36 -2.90
N LYS A 34 11.01 -2.88 -3.95
CA LYS A 34 11.47 -1.80 -4.81
C LYS A 34 10.44 -0.69 -4.89
N GLU A 35 10.88 0.53 -4.62
CA GLU A 35 10.06 1.71 -4.87
C GLU A 35 9.96 1.97 -6.38
N LEU A 36 8.74 2.18 -6.84
CA LEU A 36 8.38 2.59 -8.19
C LEU A 36 7.93 4.06 -8.18
N TRP A 37 7.67 4.59 -9.37
CA TRP A 37 7.28 5.98 -9.54
C TRP A 37 5.90 6.26 -8.95
N GLY A 38 5.79 7.39 -8.23
CA GLY A 38 4.51 7.90 -7.73
C GLY A 38 4.00 7.24 -6.45
N GLY A 39 4.90 6.73 -5.60
CA GLY A 39 4.52 6.08 -4.34
C GLY A 39 4.04 4.64 -4.51
N LEU A 40 4.27 4.05 -5.68
CA LEU A 40 4.08 2.62 -5.91
C LEU A 40 5.28 1.85 -5.38
N TRP A 41 5.03 0.64 -4.91
CA TRP A 41 6.04 -0.27 -4.38
C TRP A 41 5.79 -1.66 -4.94
N GLU A 42 6.84 -2.33 -5.38
CA GLU A 42 6.77 -3.70 -5.86
C GLU A 42 7.58 -4.60 -4.92
N ALA A 43 6.93 -5.57 -4.31
CA ALA A 43 7.55 -6.61 -3.52
C ALA A 43 7.56 -7.93 -4.29
N ARG A 44 8.71 -8.59 -4.37
CA ARG A 44 8.87 -9.87 -5.05
C ARG A 44 9.71 -10.82 -4.20
N GLY A 45 9.16 -11.97 -3.88
CA GLY A 45 9.83 -12.97 -3.04
C GLY A 45 9.15 -14.33 -3.17
N CYS A 46 9.91 -15.41 -2.97
CA CYS A 46 9.39 -16.79 -2.93
C CYS A 46 8.51 -17.19 -4.14
N GLY A 47 8.79 -16.64 -5.33
CA GLY A 47 8.03 -16.92 -6.55
C GLY A 47 6.73 -16.13 -6.71
N ARG A 48 6.38 -15.28 -5.74
CA ARG A 48 5.23 -14.38 -5.78
C ARG A 48 5.69 -12.94 -6.00
N LYS A 49 4.79 -12.13 -6.55
CA LYS A 49 4.98 -10.68 -6.69
C LYS A 49 3.70 -9.99 -6.23
N MET A 50 3.86 -8.91 -5.48
CA MET A 50 2.77 -8.05 -5.05
C MET A 50 3.17 -6.60 -5.21
N ARG A 51 2.15 -5.76 -5.38
CA ARG A 51 2.33 -4.32 -5.52
C ARG A 51 1.53 -3.62 -4.46
N TYR A 52 2.08 -2.51 -4.00
CA TYR A 52 1.54 -1.72 -2.92
C TYR A 52 1.55 -0.25 -3.36
N THR A 53 0.54 0.50 -2.95
CA THR A 53 0.48 1.95 -3.12
C THR A 53 0.63 2.58 -1.75
N ALA A 54 1.62 3.45 -1.59
CA ALA A 54 1.85 4.21 -0.38
C ALA A 54 1.38 5.65 -0.58
N ASN A 55 0.46 6.09 0.28
CA ASN A 55 0.05 7.48 0.38
C ASN A 55 0.57 8.02 1.71
N CYS A 56 1.51 8.96 1.67
CA CYS A 56 2.05 9.60 2.86
C CYS A 56 1.50 11.02 3.00
N ASP A 57 0.82 11.28 4.12
CA ASP A 57 0.46 12.63 4.57
C ASP A 57 1.43 13.05 5.68
N SER A 58 2.37 13.93 5.34
CA SER A 58 3.46 14.38 6.21
C SER A 58 4.28 13.20 6.79
N ILE A 59 4.03 12.81 8.05
CA ILE A 59 4.74 11.72 8.75
C ILE A 59 3.97 10.39 8.75
N ARG A 60 2.72 10.40 8.28
CA ARG A 60 1.83 9.25 8.37
C ARG A 60 1.65 8.65 6.99
N CYS A 61 2.17 7.43 6.81
CA CYS A 61 2.05 6.68 5.58
C CYS A 61 1.00 5.59 5.72
N GLU A 62 0.06 5.56 4.78
CA GLU A 62 -0.90 4.48 4.61
C GLU A 62 -0.51 3.67 3.38
N VAL A 63 -0.37 2.36 3.55
CA VAL A 63 0.03 1.42 2.49
C VAL A 63 -1.15 0.51 2.20
N HIS A 64 -1.49 0.37 0.92
CA HIS A 64 -2.57 -0.50 0.46
C HIS A 64 -2.03 -1.45 -0.62
N ARG A 65 -2.53 -2.68 -0.66
CA ARG A 65 -2.24 -3.62 -1.76
C ARG A 65 -2.88 -3.08 -3.05
N GLU A 66 -2.14 -3.10 -4.16
CA GLU A 66 -2.67 -2.76 -5.49
C GLU A 66 -3.70 -3.80 -5.96
N ASP A 67 -3.54 -5.06 -5.50
CA ASP A 67 -4.46 -6.17 -5.77
C ASP A 67 -5.69 -6.18 -4.84
N GLU A 68 -5.66 -5.45 -3.72
CA GLU A 68 -6.91 -5.08 -3.06
C GLU A 68 -7.64 -4.12 -3.99
N ALA A 69 -8.52 -4.69 -4.82
CA ALA A 69 -9.46 -3.95 -5.62
C ALA A 69 -10.06 -2.86 -4.74
N ALA A 70 -9.65 -1.61 -4.97
CA ALA A 70 -10.24 -0.45 -4.34
C ALA A 70 -11.74 -0.65 -4.43
N VAL A 71 -12.40 -0.81 -3.28
CA VAL A 71 -13.82 -1.16 -3.24
C VAL A 71 -14.52 -0.17 -4.17
N PRO A 72 -15.06 -0.62 -5.32
CA PRO A 72 -15.62 0.30 -6.28
C PRO A 72 -16.68 1.11 -5.51
N PHE A 73 -16.75 2.42 -5.72
CA PHE A 73 -17.64 3.31 -4.95
C PHE A 73 -19.09 2.81 -4.92
N LYS A 74 -19.46 2.01 -5.91
CA LYS A 74 -20.74 1.31 -6.07
C LYS A 74 -21.05 0.23 -5.01
N ASP A 75 -20.03 -0.34 -4.37
CA ASP A 75 -20.12 -1.36 -3.31
C ASP A 75 -19.87 -0.77 -1.91
N ARG A 76 -19.73 0.56 -1.79
CA ARG A 76 -19.69 1.21 -0.48
C ARG A 76 -21.09 1.05 0.15
N PRO A 77 -21.22 0.44 1.35
CA PRO A 77 -22.48 0.52 2.06
C PRO A 77 -22.80 2.00 2.28
N GLU A 78 -24.00 2.42 1.86
CA GLU A 78 -24.46 3.79 2.10
C GLU A 78 -24.33 4.08 3.61
N PRO A 79 -23.85 5.27 4.00
CA PRO A 79 -23.75 5.61 5.40
C PRO A 79 -25.13 5.43 6.03
N GLN A 80 -25.26 4.44 6.92
CA GLN A 80 -26.48 4.26 7.69
C GLN A 80 -26.68 5.54 8.49
N GLU A 81 -27.70 6.30 8.11
CA GLU A 81 -28.16 7.47 8.82
C GLU A 81 -28.46 7.02 10.25
N MET A 82 -27.57 7.35 11.20
CA MET A 82 -27.83 7.07 12.60
C MET A 82 -29.04 7.91 13.02
N PRO A 83 -30.16 7.30 13.46
CA PRO A 83 -31.28 8.07 13.96
C PRO A 83 -30.84 8.84 15.22
N ARG A 84 -31.14 10.14 15.22
CA ARG A 84 -30.89 11.06 16.34
C ARG A 84 -31.60 10.65 17.62
#